data_AF-A0AAX2UIG0-F1
#
_entry.id   AF-A0AAX2UIG0-F1
#
_cell.length_a   1.000
_cell.length_b   1.000
_cell.length_c   1.000
_cell.angle_alpha   90.00
_cell.angle_beta   90.00
_cell.angle_gamma   90.00
#
_symmetry.space_group_name_H-M   'P 1'
#
loop_
_entity.id
_entity.type
_entity.pdbx_description
1 polymer ?
#
loop_
_entity_poly.entity_id
_entity_poly.type
_entity_poly.pdbx_seq_one_letter_code
_entity_poly.pdbx_strand_id
1 'polypeptide(L)'
;MQDKSYSSRFKEISFDEINSLTKTSKMAYLYCLYTCNELIAVDIKGEPLINEISRKNHFNYKSTFFKIFCLYQDSLNTPYLNARKSLYKTMMILKNEKEQKLRKFYEKYNQTNIINQKELEFAFRNLNHEKNFYNKPTNTIFLSSQNTNHKIIFLDKINLKNLQSNTSNTSFISMSNLIHIYDNHCDIFTKDKTCIDIKDLEEEYGINLKELDTRIFFYSTLLTGSQELPNHPFFFGELDKEGNIKQEQPSYYFAPKDETLDKGKLTIYL
;
A
#
# COMPACT_ATOMS: atom_id res chain seq x y z
N MET A 1 29.99 -23.82 -23.16
CA MET A 1 28.96 -22.78 -22.91
C MET A 1 28.43 -23.01 -21.51
N GLN A 2 28.76 -22.13 -20.57
CA GLN A 2 28.31 -22.23 -19.19
C GLN A 2 26.82 -21.89 -19.11
N ASP A 3 26.08 -22.82 -18.51
CA ASP A 3 24.67 -22.73 -18.19
C ASP A 3 24.48 -21.60 -17.16
N LYS A 4 24.30 -20.37 -17.62
CA LYS A 4 23.92 -19.25 -16.74
C LYS A 4 22.44 -19.42 -16.40
N SER A 5 22.22 -20.26 -15.38
CA SER A 5 20.98 -20.44 -14.64
C SER A 5 20.17 -19.13 -14.55
N TYR A 6 18.85 -19.25 -14.69
CA TYR A 6 17.85 -18.18 -14.51
C TYR A 6 18.06 -17.34 -13.24
N SER A 7 18.75 -17.88 -12.22
CA SER A 7 19.18 -17.17 -11.02
C SER A 7 20.04 -15.91 -11.28
N SER A 8 20.71 -15.82 -12.44
CA SER A 8 21.57 -14.68 -12.79
C SER A 8 20.85 -13.40 -13.24
N ARG A 9 19.50 -13.39 -13.27
CA ARG A 9 18.69 -12.26 -13.76
C ARG A 9 18.01 -11.44 -12.67
N PHE A 10 18.28 -11.74 -11.40
CA PHE A 10 17.73 -11.01 -10.27
C PHE A 10 18.82 -10.60 -9.30
N LYS A 11 18.70 -9.40 -8.75
CA LYS A 11 19.50 -8.89 -7.65
C LYS A 11 18.59 -8.74 -6.43
N GLU A 12 19.00 -9.30 -5.30
CA GLU A 12 18.34 -9.05 -4.03
C GLU A 12 18.71 -7.65 -3.50
N ILE A 13 17.73 -6.94 -2.94
CA ILE A 13 17.92 -5.63 -2.33
C ILE A 13 17.97 -5.76 -0.81
N SER A 14 19.02 -5.23 -0.20
CA SER A 14 19.17 -5.22 1.26
C SER A 14 18.28 -4.18 1.94
N PHE A 15 18.02 -4.35 3.24
CA PHE A 15 17.31 -3.34 4.03
C PHE A 15 18.08 -2.02 4.09
N ASP A 16 19.40 -2.05 4.09
CA ASP A 16 20.23 -0.84 4.10
C ASP A 16 20.10 -0.08 2.78
N GLU A 17 20.11 -0.79 1.64
CA GLU A 17 19.81 -0.20 0.34
C GLU A 17 18.42 0.46 0.36
N ILE A 18 17.39 -0.23 0.85
CA ILE A 18 16.03 0.32 0.99
C ILE A 18 15.99 1.57 1.88
N ASN A 19 16.64 1.54 3.05
CA ASN A 19 16.66 2.64 3.98
C ASN A 19 17.36 3.88 3.41
N SER A 20 18.38 3.67 2.57
CA SER A 20 19.13 4.74 1.90
C SER A 20 18.38 5.43 0.76
N LEU A 21 17.26 4.87 0.28
CA LEU A 21 16.57 5.40 -0.90
C LEU A 21 16.04 6.82 -0.70
N THR A 22 16.19 7.63 -1.74
CA THR A 22 15.69 9.00 -1.86
C THR A 22 14.89 9.14 -3.16
N LYS A 23 14.23 10.29 -3.37
CA LYS A 23 13.45 10.53 -4.60
C LYS A 23 14.29 10.51 -5.90
N THR A 24 15.62 10.59 -5.78
CA THR A 24 16.57 10.56 -6.91
C THR A 24 17.22 9.19 -7.11
N SER A 25 16.87 8.18 -6.30
CA SER A 25 17.37 6.82 -6.48
C SER A 25 16.92 6.20 -7.80
N LYS A 26 17.67 5.19 -8.28
CA LYS A 26 17.37 4.49 -9.54
C LYS A 26 15.94 3.94 -9.56
N MET A 27 15.26 4.05 -10.71
CA MET A 27 13.84 3.68 -10.87
C MET A 27 13.51 2.25 -10.41
N ALA A 28 14.36 1.27 -10.72
CA ALA A 28 14.16 -0.11 -10.27
C ALA A 28 14.10 -0.27 -8.74
N TYR A 29 14.92 0.50 -8.02
CA TYR A 29 14.95 0.47 -6.55
C TYR A 29 13.69 1.11 -5.96
N LEU A 30 13.25 2.24 -6.53
CA LEU A 30 11.98 2.87 -6.17
C LEU A 30 10.79 1.96 -6.46
N TYR A 31 10.87 1.19 -7.55
CA TYR A 31 9.85 0.19 -7.90
C TYR A 31 9.81 -0.97 -6.89
N CYS A 32 10.96 -1.48 -6.47
CA CYS A 32 11.04 -2.49 -5.40
C CYS A 32 10.50 -1.98 -4.07
N LEU A 33 10.84 -0.74 -3.69
CA LEU A 33 10.28 -0.08 -2.52
C LEU A 33 8.75 0.01 -2.61
N TYR A 34 8.23 0.49 -3.75
CA TYR A 34 6.80 0.66 -3.97
C TYR A 34 6.02 -0.65 -3.98
N THR A 35 6.56 -1.69 -4.61
CA THR A 35 5.92 -3.01 -4.73
C THR A 35 6.19 -3.92 -3.54
N CYS A 36 7.02 -3.48 -2.59
CA CYS A 36 7.53 -4.30 -1.50
C CYS A 36 8.12 -5.64 -1.98
N ASN A 37 8.90 -5.57 -3.06
CA ASN A 37 9.58 -6.71 -3.65
C ASN A 37 11.08 -6.67 -3.34
N GLU A 38 11.63 -7.79 -2.90
CA GLU A 38 13.04 -7.94 -2.52
C GLU A 38 13.96 -8.17 -3.72
N LEU A 39 13.40 -8.38 -4.92
CA LEU A 39 14.16 -8.69 -6.12
C LEU A 39 14.04 -7.61 -7.18
N ILE A 40 15.19 -7.17 -7.69
CA ILE A 40 15.33 -6.31 -8.86
C ILE A 40 15.69 -7.20 -10.06
N ALA A 41 14.93 -7.09 -11.15
CA ALA A 41 15.31 -7.72 -12.41
C ALA A 41 16.49 -6.98 -13.07
N VAL A 42 17.53 -7.72 -13.43
CA VAL A 42 18.78 -7.20 -14.01
C VAL A 42 19.13 -7.89 -15.33
N ASP A 43 19.92 -7.20 -16.16
CA ASP A 43 20.48 -7.77 -17.38
C ASP A 43 21.70 -8.66 -17.11
N ILE A 44 22.32 -9.19 -18.18
CA ILE A 44 23.50 -10.05 -18.08
C ILE A 44 24.75 -9.38 -17.48
N LYS A 45 24.76 -8.04 -17.40
CA LYS A 45 25.82 -7.23 -16.79
C LYS A 45 25.48 -6.84 -15.35
N GLY A 46 24.29 -7.18 -14.86
CA GLY A 46 23.83 -6.82 -13.52
C GLY A 46 23.16 -5.44 -13.45
N GLU A 47 22.91 -4.78 -14.59
CA GLU A 47 22.23 -3.48 -14.58
C GLU A 47 20.71 -3.64 -14.54
N PRO A 48 19.97 -2.80 -13.79
CA PRO A 48 18.52 -2.92 -13.68
C PRO A 48 17.79 -2.76 -15.02
N LEU A 49 16.85 -3.66 -15.29
CA LEU A 49 16.04 -3.64 -16.52
C LEU A 49 15.09 -2.43 -16.56
N ILE A 50 14.61 -1.98 -15.40
CA ILE A 50 13.76 -0.80 -15.24
C ILE A 50 14.66 0.42 -14.98
N ASN A 51 14.77 1.30 -15.97
CA ASN A 51 15.58 2.52 -15.91
C ASN A 51 14.83 3.70 -16.54
N GLU A 52 15.47 4.87 -16.57
CA GLU A 52 14.85 6.12 -17.07
C GLU A 52 14.36 6.03 -18.52
N ILE A 53 15.02 5.21 -19.35
CA ILE A 53 14.66 5.03 -20.76
C ILE A 53 13.54 4.00 -20.88
N SER A 54 13.67 2.86 -20.19
CA SER A 54 12.74 1.72 -20.33
C SER A 54 11.43 1.89 -19.55
N ARG A 55 11.34 2.84 -18.60
CA ARG A 55 10.16 3.02 -17.72
C ARG A 55 8.86 3.27 -18.48
N LYS A 56 8.91 4.05 -19.58
CA LYS A 56 7.72 4.37 -20.38
C LYS A 56 7.14 3.14 -21.08
N ASN A 57 8.00 2.17 -21.41
CA ASN A 57 7.60 0.92 -22.05
C ASN A 57 7.15 -0.13 -21.01
N HIS A 58 7.69 -0.06 -19.80
CA HIS A 58 7.33 -0.98 -18.70
C HIS A 58 6.04 -0.59 -17.99
N PHE A 59 5.73 0.71 -17.89
CA PHE A 59 4.57 1.19 -17.15
C PHE A 59 3.61 1.95 -18.04
N ASN A 60 2.35 1.53 -18.02
CA ASN A 60 1.25 2.32 -18.57
C ASN A 60 1.14 3.66 -17.80
N TYR A 61 0.81 4.76 -18.48
CA TYR A 61 0.55 6.08 -17.87
C TYR A 61 -0.56 6.04 -16.79
N LYS A 62 -1.44 5.04 -16.83
CA LYS A 62 -2.45 4.82 -15.78
C LYS A 62 -1.90 4.16 -14.51
N SER A 63 -0.69 3.60 -14.55
CA SER A 63 -0.04 2.98 -13.39
C SER A 63 0.16 3.99 -12.28
N THR A 64 -0.27 3.65 -11.06
CA THR A 64 -0.05 4.53 -9.91
C THR A 64 1.43 4.74 -9.61
N PHE A 65 2.26 3.72 -9.81
CA PHE A 65 3.71 3.86 -9.69
C PHE A 65 4.24 4.92 -10.66
N PHE A 66 3.83 4.87 -11.93
CA PHE A 66 4.23 5.85 -12.93
C PHE A 66 3.74 7.24 -12.55
N LYS A 67 2.48 7.40 -12.13
CA LYS A 67 1.98 8.70 -11.66
C LYS A 67 2.87 9.27 -10.54
N ILE A 68 3.13 8.49 -9.50
CA ILE A 68 3.88 8.93 -8.32
C ILE A 68 5.35 9.21 -8.63
N PHE A 69 6.05 8.24 -9.22
CA PHE A 69 7.52 8.30 -9.36
C PHE A 69 8.00 8.86 -10.70
N CYS A 70 7.10 9.05 -11.67
CA CYS A 70 7.46 9.56 -13.00
C CYS A 70 6.81 10.90 -13.33
N LEU A 71 5.52 11.11 -13.00
CA LEU A 71 4.79 12.35 -13.34
C LEU A 71 4.82 13.36 -12.19
N TYR A 72 4.70 12.88 -10.95
CA TYR A 72 4.64 13.72 -9.74
C TYR A 72 5.88 13.55 -8.86
N GLN A 73 7.04 13.27 -9.49
CA GLN A 73 8.29 13.03 -8.78
C GLN A 73 8.68 14.21 -7.87
N ASP A 74 8.36 15.45 -8.28
CA ASP A 74 8.63 16.64 -7.47
C ASP A 74 7.76 16.72 -6.21
N SER A 75 6.58 16.10 -6.22
CA SER A 75 5.69 15.97 -5.07
C SER A 75 6.09 14.84 -4.11
N LEU A 76 7.09 14.02 -4.46
CA LEU A 76 7.64 13.03 -3.53
C LEU A 76 8.37 13.73 -2.39
N ASN A 77 7.86 13.52 -1.18
CA ASN A 77 8.41 14.07 0.05
C ASN A 77 9.00 12.97 0.94
N THR A 78 9.83 13.40 1.89
CA THR A 78 10.47 12.50 2.86
C THR A 78 9.45 11.70 3.69
N PRO A 79 8.35 12.28 4.20
CA PRO A 79 7.31 11.52 4.90
C PRO A 79 6.78 10.32 4.10
N TYR A 80 6.43 10.51 2.83
CA TYR A 80 5.91 9.45 1.98
C TYR A 80 6.94 8.34 1.74
N LEU A 81 8.21 8.69 1.45
CA LEU A 81 9.26 7.70 1.26
C LEU A 81 9.53 6.91 2.54
N ASN A 82 9.48 7.55 3.71
CA ASN A 82 9.65 6.88 4.99
C ASN A 82 8.49 5.93 5.29
N ALA A 83 7.25 6.37 5.06
CA ALA A 83 6.05 5.51 5.15
C ALA A 83 6.19 4.26 4.26
N ARG A 84 6.67 4.43 3.03
CA ARG A 84 6.95 3.30 2.11
C ARG A 84 8.04 2.37 2.60
N LYS A 85 9.11 2.89 3.22
CA LYS A 85 10.18 2.06 3.81
C LYS A 85 9.66 1.25 4.99
N SER A 86 8.82 1.84 5.84
CA SER A 86 8.14 1.13 6.92
C SER A 86 7.24 0.01 6.38
N LEU A 87 6.41 0.31 5.37
CA LEU A 87 5.56 -0.67 4.71
C LEU A 87 6.37 -1.84 4.13
N TYR A 88 7.48 -1.54 3.46
CA TYR A 88 8.40 -2.54 2.94
C TYR A 88 8.89 -3.47 4.07
N LYS A 89 9.36 -2.91 5.19
CA LYS A 89 9.84 -3.69 6.35
C LYS A 89 8.76 -4.59 6.91
N THR A 90 7.55 -4.07 7.14
CA THR A 90 6.42 -4.89 7.61
C THR A 90 6.10 -6.00 6.62
N MET A 91 6.09 -5.74 5.31
CA MET A 91 5.85 -6.78 4.31
C MET A 91 6.91 -7.89 4.36
N MET A 92 8.19 -7.54 4.55
CA MET A 92 9.26 -8.54 4.69
C MET A 92 9.10 -9.38 5.95
N ILE A 93 8.71 -8.76 7.09
CA ILE A 93 8.40 -9.48 8.33
C ILE A 93 7.28 -10.50 8.07
N LEU A 94 6.17 -10.06 7.46
CA LEU A 94 5.03 -10.94 7.17
C LEU A 94 5.39 -12.09 6.22
N LYS A 95 6.19 -11.82 5.18
CA LYS A 95 6.72 -12.85 4.28
C LYS A 95 7.57 -13.88 5.03
N ASN A 96 8.51 -13.42 5.84
CA ASN A 96 9.39 -14.30 6.62
C ASN A 96 8.60 -15.14 7.63
N GLU A 97 7.61 -14.57 8.32
CA GLU A 97 6.72 -15.33 9.21
C GLU A 97 5.96 -16.44 8.47
N LYS A 98 5.46 -16.12 7.27
CA LYS A 98 4.80 -17.12 6.41
C LYS A 98 5.75 -18.23 6.00
N GLU A 99 6.97 -17.88 5.59
CA GLU A 99 8.00 -18.85 5.22
C GLU A 99 8.43 -19.74 6.39
N GLN A 100 8.58 -19.17 7.58
CA GLN A 100 8.93 -19.94 8.79
C GLN A 100 7.83 -20.93 9.17
N LYS A 101 6.56 -20.52 9.12
CA LYS A 101 5.42 -21.45 9.30
C LYS A 101 5.47 -22.58 8.29
N LEU A 102 5.76 -22.25 7.03
CA LEU A 102 5.84 -23.23 5.96
C LEU A 102 7.00 -24.21 6.16
N ARG A 103 8.18 -23.72 6.57
CA ARG A 103 9.35 -24.56 6.89
C ARG A 103 9.05 -25.52 8.04
N LYS A 104 8.50 -25.03 9.16
CA LYS A 104 8.09 -25.87 10.30
C LYS A 104 7.09 -26.95 9.89
N PHE A 105 6.17 -26.62 9.00
CA PHE A 105 5.22 -27.58 8.46
C PHE A 105 5.90 -28.68 7.63
N TYR A 106 6.82 -28.32 6.73
CA TYR A 106 7.60 -29.28 5.95
C TYR A 106 8.51 -30.18 6.82
N GLU A 107 9.12 -29.62 7.86
CA GLU A 107 9.93 -30.39 8.81
C GLU A 107 9.09 -31.47 9.50
N LYS A 108 7.88 -31.11 9.96
CA LYS A 108 6.93 -32.06 10.55
C LYS A 108 6.47 -33.13 9.56
N TYR A 109 6.23 -32.76 8.31
CA TYR A 109 5.88 -33.69 7.23
C TYR A 109 7.00 -34.74 7.02
N ASN A 110 8.24 -34.27 6.85
CA ASN A 110 9.40 -35.14 6.61
C ASN A 110 9.71 -36.06 7.78
N GLN A 111 9.42 -35.65 9.02
CA GLN A 111 9.62 -36.47 10.21
C GLN A 111 8.57 -37.56 10.38
N THR A 112 7.34 -37.34 9.90
CA THR A 112 6.22 -38.24 10.19
C THR A 112 5.94 -39.27 9.12
N ASN A 113 6.29 -39.05 7.83
CA ASN A 113 5.98 -39.96 6.70
C ASN A 113 4.49 -40.40 6.59
N ILE A 114 3.59 -39.84 7.40
CA ILE A 114 2.21 -40.29 7.60
C ILE A 114 1.21 -39.44 6.80
N ILE A 115 1.60 -38.25 6.38
CA ILE A 115 0.71 -37.29 5.72
C ILE A 115 0.67 -37.61 4.22
N ASN A 116 -0.49 -37.96 3.68
CA ASN A 116 -0.62 -38.16 2.23
C ASN A 116 -0.62 -36.82 1.47
N GLN A 117 -0.35 -36.84 0.17
CA GLN A 117 -0.26 -35.63 -0.67
C GLN A 117 -1.51 -34.74 -0.62
N LYS A 118 -2.70 -35.29 -0.35
CA LYS A 118 -3.94 -34.51 -0.23
C LYS A 118 -4.02 -33.74 1.09
N GLU A 119 -3.54 -34.31 2.18
CA GLU A 119 -3.44 -33.60 3.46
C GLU A 119 -2.38 -32.51 3.42
N LEU A 120 -1.29 -32.75 2.67
CA LEU A 120 -0.30 -31.73 2.35
C LEU A 120 -0.95 -30.57 1.58
N GLU A 121 -1.64 -30.85 0.48
CA GLU A 121 -2.38 -29.84 -0.30
C GLU A 121 -3.44 -29.10 0.53
N PHE A 122 -4.15 -29.80 1.42
CA PHE A 122 -5.14 -29.20 2.31
C PHE A 122 -4.51 -28.26 3.33
N ALA A 123 -3.38 -28.65 3.93
CA ALA A 123 -2.62 -27.78 4.82
C ALA A 123 -2.03 -26.57 4.08
N PHE A 124 -1.55 -26.75 2.85
CA PHE A 124 -1.15 -25.64 1.96
C PHE A 124 -2.29 -24.66 1.69
N ARG A 125 -3.48 -25.19 1.39
CA ARG A 125 -4.67 -24.36 1.20
C ARG A 125 -5.02 -23.64 2.49
N ASN A 126 -4.97 -24.30 3.65
CA ASN A 126 -5.28 -23.68 4.94
C ASN A 126 -4.26 -22.62 5.36
N LEU A 127 -2.96 -22.83 5.12
CA LEU A 127 -1.92 -21.80 5.34
C LEU A 127 -2.15 -20.55 4.47
N ASN A 128 -2.73 -20.71 3.27
CA ASN A 128 -3.13 -19.61 2.40
C ASN A 128 -4.55 -19.07 2.70
N HIS A 129 -5.38 -19.83 3.40
CA HIS A 129 -6.75 -19.48 3.81
C HIS A 129 -6.85 -19.05 5.28
N GLU A 130 -5.75 -18.99 6.04
CA GLU A 130 -5.75 -18.35 7.35
C GLU A 130 -6.40 -16.98 7.18
N LYS A 131 -7.30 -16.62 8.12
CA LYS A 131 -8.15 -15.40 8.12
C LYS A 131 -7.39 -14.08 7.86
N ASN A 132 -6.07 -14.14 7.82
CA ASN A 132 -5.08 -13.10 7.52
C ASN A 132 -4.83 -12.89 6.02
N PHE A 133 -5.78 -13.20 5.12
CA PHE A 133 -5.62 -12.83 3.71
C PHE A 133 -6.91 -12.37 3.06
N TYR A 134 -8.07 -12.81 3.52
CA TYR A 134 -9.33 -12.42 2.91
C TYR A 134 -10.41 -12.28 3.98
N ASN A 135 -10.87 -11.04 4.15
CA ASN A 135 -12.02 -10.73 4.96
C ASN A 135 -13.27 -10.84 4.07
N LYS A 136 -14.10 -11.85 4.34
CA LYS A 136 -15.32 -12.13 3.55
C LYS A 136 -16.40 -11.05 3.72
N PRO A 137 -16.74 -10.57 4.94
CA PRO A 137 -17.66 -9.45 5.15
C PRO A 137 -17.35 -8.22 4.29
N THR A 138 -16.10 -7.75 4.32
CA THR A 138 -15.70 -6.51 3.63
C THR A 138 -15.13 -6.76 2.23
N ASN A 139 -14.89 -8.02 1.91
CA ASN A 139 -14.32 -8.49 0.65
C ASN A 139 -12.91 -7.90 0.42
N THR A 140 -12.13 -7.69 1.48
CA THR A 140 -10.79 -7.06 1.48
C THR A 140 -9.68 -8.06 1.80
N ILE A 141 -8.42 -7.65 1.62
CA ILE A 141 -7.25 -8.41 2.06
C ILE A 141 -6.69 -7.76 3.32
N PHE A 142 -6.46 -8.57 4.34
CA PHE A 142 -5.94 -8.13 5.62
C PHE A 142 -4.76 -9.01 6.02
N LEU A 143 -3.57 -8.44 6.21
CA LEU A 143 -2.39 -9.14 6.70
C LEU A 143 -2.06 -8.64 8.11
N SER A 144 -1.71 -9.54 9.01
CA SER A 144 -1.25 -9.18 10.36
C SER A 144 -0.10 -10.08 10.80
N SER A 145 0.89 -9.49 11.46
CA SER A 145 1.95 -10.26 12.10
C SER A 145 1.40 -10.99 13.32
N GLN A 146 1.96 -12.15 13.62
CA GLN A 146 1.66 -12.86 14.87
C GLN A 146 2.60 -12.47 16.01
N ASN A 147 3.74 -11.85 15.68
CA ASN A 147 4.79 -11.51 16.64
C ASN A 147 4.84 -10.01 16.95
N THR A 148 4.22 -9.18 16.10
CA THR A 148 4.18 -7.73 16.25
C THR A 148 2.76 -7.22 16.07
N ASN A 149 2.51 -5.97 16.46
CA ASN A 149 1.25 -5.28 16.20
C ASN A 149 1.13 -4.77 14.76
N HIS A 150 1.98 -5.23 13.83
CA HIS A 150 1.98 -4.73 12.46
C HIS A 150 0.81 -5.32 11.67
N LYS A 151 0.09 -4.46 10.95
CA LYS A 151 -1.08 -4.84 10.14
C LYS A 151 -1.05 -4.12 8.79
N ILE A 152 -1.54 -4.78 7.74
CA ILE A 152 -1.76 -4.21 6.40
C ILE A 152 -3.19 -4.55 5.96
N ILE A 153 -4.00 -3.54 5.69
CA ILE A 153 -5.37 -3.68 5.16
C ILE A 153 -5.40 -3.12 3.74
N PHE A 154 -5.65 -3.94 2.74
CA PHE A 154 -5.86 -3.47 1.38
C PHE A 154 -7.31 -3.02 1.20
N LEU A 155 -7.47 -1.80 0.69
CA LEU A 155 -8.77 -1.16 0.49
C LEU A 155 -9.41 -1.55 -0.85
N ASP A 156 -8.65 -2.18 -1.75
CA ASP A 156 -9.19 -2.74 -2.99
C ASP A 156 -10.03 -3.99 -2.69
N LYS A 157 -11.33 -3.92 -2.98
CA LYS A 157 -12.23 -5.05 -2.81
C LYS A 157 -11.93 -6.15 -3.83
N ILE A 158 -11.82 -7.38 -3.34
CA ILE A 158 -11.69 -8.56 -4.16
C ILE A 158 -13.00 -8.82 -4.91
N ASN A 159 -12.94 -8.96 -6.23
CA ASN A 159 -14.05 -9.57 -6.95
C ASN A 159 -13.83 -11.09 -6.99
N LEU A 160 -14.59 -11.85 -6.20
CA LEU A 160 -14.48 -13.32 -6.13
C LEU A 160 -14.64 -14.02 -7.50
N LYS A 161 -15.35 -13.41 -8.46
CA LYS A 161 -15.44 -13.93 -9.83
C LYS A 161 -14.09 -13.91 -10.54
N ASN A 162 -13.21 -12.97 -10.21
CA ASN A 162 -11.86 -12.87 -10.76
C ASN A 162 -10.88 -13.89 -10.13
N LEU A 163 -11.16 -14.39 -8.92
CA LEU A 163 -10.35 -15.45 -8.30
C LEU A 163 -10.62 -16.85 -8.89
N GLN A 164 -11.75 -17.05 -9.56
CA GLN A 164 -12.15 -18.36 -10.10
C GLN A 164 -11.32 -18.78 -11.32
N SER A 165 -10.66 -17.84 -12.00
CA SER A 165 -9.58 -18.19 -12.93
C SER A 165 -8.32 -18.47 -12.12
N ASN A 166 -7.83 -19.72 -12.12
CA ASN A 166 -6.64 -20.25 -11.41
C ASN A 166 -5.30 -19.52 -11.68
N THR A 167 -5.32 -18.32 -12.22
CA THR A 167 -4.18 -17.43 -12.30
C THR A 167 -4.00 -16.74 -10.96
N SER A 168 -2.80 -16.84 -10.39
CA SER A 168 -2.27 -16.09 -9.24
C SER A 168 -2.16 -14.57 -9.54
N ASN A 169 -3.20 -13.99 -10.13
CA ASN A 169 -3.29 -12.60 -10.50
C ASN A 169 -3.61 -11.78 -9.24
N THR A 170 -2.56 -11.46 -8.48
CA THR A 170 -2.58 -10.39 -7.45
C THR A 170 -2.63 -8.99 -8.08
N SER A 171 -2.82 -8.89 -9.40
CA SER A 171 -2.86 -7.65 -10.19
C SER A 171 -4.00 -6.69 -9.79
N PHE A 172 -4.98 -7.14 -9.01
CA PHE A 172 -6.03 -6.29 -8.45
C PHE A 172 -5.63 -5.56 -7.17
N ILE A 173 -4.57 -6.00 -6.48
CA ILE A 173 -4.16 -5.44 -5.19
C ILE A 173 -3.23 -4.25 -5.42
N SER A 174 -3.70 -3.03 -5.16
CA SER A 174 -2.88 -1.85 -5.32
C SER A 174 -2.07 -1.58 -4.06
N MET A 175 -0.75 -1.47 -4.22
CA MET A 175 0.12 -0.90 -3.20
C MET A 175 -0.15 0.59 -2.93
N SER A 176 -1.08 1.23 -3.63
CA SER A 176 -1.48 2.62 -3.40
C SER A 176 -2.89 2.78 -2.84
N ASN A 177 -3.48 1.70 -2.34
CA ASN A 177 -4.81 1.73 -1.75
C ASN A 177 -4.86 0.75 -0.56
N LEU A 178 -4.22 1.14 0.54
CA LEU A 178 -4.07 0.30 1.72
C LEU A 178 -3.85 1.14 2.98
N ILE A 179 -4.06 0.52 4.14
CA ILE A 179 -3.75 1.03 5.46
C ILE A 179 -2.64 0.18 6.05
N HIS A 180 -1.61 0.82 6.59
CA HIS A 180 -0.47 0.17 7.22
C HIS A 180 -0.34 0.65 8.65
N ILE A 181 -0.40 -0.27 9.60
CA ILE A 181 -0.27 0.01 11.04
C ILE A 181 1.00 -0.65 11.53
N TYR A 182 1.84 0.10 12.23
CA TYR A 182 3.10 -0.36 12.78
C TYR A 182 3.57 0.58 13.89
N ASP A 183 4.12 0.07 14.98
CA ASP A 183 4.81 0.87 16.01
C ASP A 183 4.07 2.16 16.44
N ASN A 184 2.76 2.06 16.70
CA ASN A 184 1.84 3.18 17.02
C ASN A 184 1.61 4.23 15.90
N HIS A 185 2.08 3.96 14.69
CA HIS A 185 1.77 4.73 13.49
C HIS A 185 0.67 4.06 12.64
N CYS A 186 -0.06 4.88 11.89
CA CYS A 186 -1.02 4.44 10.88
C CYS A 186 -0.83 5.24 9.59
N ASP A 187 -0.32 4.60 8.54
CA ASP A 187 -0.19 5.21 7.22
C ASP A 187 -1.31 4.74 6.30
N ILE A 188 -2.15 5.67 5.85
CA ILE A 188 -3.26 5.42 4.93
C ILE A 188 -2.85 5.88 3.54
N PHE A 189 -2.59 4.94 2.64
CA PHE A 189 -2.30 5.20 1.24
C PHE A 189 -3.59 5.16 0.43
N THR A 190 -3.92 6.28 -0.22
CA THR A 190 -5.13 6.44 -1.02
C THR A 190 -4.79 6.84 -2.45
N LYS A 191 -5.74 6.61 -3.35
CA LYS A 191 -5.68 7.00 -4.76
C LYS A 191 -7.02 7.59 -5.17
N ASP A 192 -7.11 8.04 -6.42
CA ASP A 192 -8.38 8.52 -6.96
C ASP A 192 -9.51 7.50 -6.74
N LYS A 193 -10.67 7.99 -6.30
CA LYS A 193 -11.88 7.24 -5.93
C LYS A 193 -11.77 6.31 -4.71
N THR A 194 -10.70 6.41 -3.92
CA THR A 194 -10.67 5.76 -2.61
C THR A 194 -11.76 6.37 -1.71
N CYS A 195 -12.58 5.51 -1.09
CA CYS A 195 -13.57 5.89 -0.09
C CYS A 195 -13.30 5.06 1.17
N ILE A 196 -13.25 5.73 2.32
CA ILE A 196 -12.96 5.12 3.62
C ILE A 196 -14.05 5.57 4.59
N ASP A 197 -14.76 4.60 5.16
CA ASP A 197 -15.58 4.83 6.35
C ASP A 197 -14.74 4.46 7.57
N ILE A 198 -14.49 5.45 8.43
CA ILE A 198 -13.67 5.28 9.62
C ILE A 198 -14.37 4.38 10.64
N LYS A 199 -15.69 4.50 10.81
CA LYS A 199 -16.42 3.71 11.80
C LYS A 199 -16.39 2.24 11.42
N ASP A 200 -16.67 1.94 10.16
CA ASP A 200 -16.58 0.58 9.63
C ASP A 200 -15.17 0.02 9.80
N LEU A 201 -14.13 0.84 9.59
CA LEU A 201 -12.75 0.42 9.75
C LEU A 201 -12.40 0.09 11.22
N GLU A 202 -12.76 0.98 12.14
CA GLU A 202 -12.47 0.83 13.57
C GLU A 202 -13.19 -0.41 14.13
N GLU A 203 -14.46 -0.60 13.76
CA GLU A 203 -15.28 -1.75 14.17
C GLU A 203 -14.77 -3.07 13.58
N GLU A 204 -14.53 -3.13 12.26
CA GLU A 204 -14.18 -4.38 11.57
C GLU A 204 -12.78 -4.90 11.95
N TYR A 205 -11.82 -4.01 12.12
CA TYR A 205 -10.42 -4.39 12.33
C TYR A 205 -9.92 -4.16 13.77
N GLY A 206 -10.79 -3.66 14.66
CA GLY A 206 -10.46 -3.36 16.05
C GLY A 206 -9.31 -2.36 16.14
N ILE A 207 -9.40 -1.27 15.37
CA ILE A 207 -8.40 -0.20 15.33
C ILE A 207 -8.98 1.02 16.04
N ASN A 208 -8.15 1.73 16.79
CA ASN A 208 -8.48 3.07 17.28
C ASN A 208 -7.57 4.07 16.57
N LEU A 209 -8.06 4.73 15.52
CA LEU A 209 -7.23 5.65 14.73
C LEU A 209 -6.82 6.89 15.52
N LYS A 210 -7.58 7.25 16.57
CA LYS A 210 -7.29 8.41 17.43
C LYS A 210 -6.07 8.19 18.33
N GLU A 211 -5.74 6.94 18.63
CA GLU A 211 -4.58 6.58 19.47
C GLU A 211 -3.31 6.35 18.64
N LEU A 212 -3.42 6.34 17.31
CA LEU A 212 -2.31 6.14 16.39
C LEU A 212 -1.86 7.48 15.80
N ASP A 213 -0.55 7.62 15.57
CA ASP A 213 0.00 8.69 14.73
C ASP A 213 -0.42 8.42 13.28
N THR A 214 -1.58 8.94 12.91
CA THR A 214 -2.24 8.65 11.64
C THR A 214 -1.91 9.69 10.58
N ARG A 215 -1.38 9.22 9.44
CA ARG A 215 -1.06 10.04 8.26
C ARG A 215 -1.82 9.51 7.05
N ILE A 216 -2.33 10.43 6.24
CA ILE A 216 -3.04 10.08 5.01
C ILE A 216 -2.25 10.59 3.82
N PHE A 217 -1.94 9.71 2.88
CA PHE A 217 -1.29 10.05 1.63
C PHE A 217 -2.29 9.90 0.48
N PHE A 218 -2.55 10.98 -0.26
CA PHE A 218 -3.21 10.90 -1.56
C PHE A 218 -2.14 10.80 -2.64
N TYR A 219 -2.04 9.62 -3.26
CA TYR A 219 -0.85 9.23 -4.03
C TYR A 219 0.42 9.36 -3.19
N SER A 220 1.27 10.35 -3.45
CA SER A 220 2.47 10.67 -2.65
C SER A 220 2.34 11.91 -1.79
N THR A 221 1.25 12.66 -1.95
CA THR A 221 1.02 13.91 -1.24
C THR A 221 0.51 13.61 0.15
N LEU A 222 1.24 14.04 1.18
CA LEU A 222 0.76 13.99 2.55
C LEU A 222 -0.38 14.98 2.70
N LEU A 223 -1.55 14.50 3.10
CA LEU A 223 -2.69 15.34 3.41
C LEU A 223 -2.50 15.87 4.83
N THR A 224 -2.18 17.15 4.92
CA THR A 224 -2.29 17.91 6.16
C THR A 224 -3.74 18.35 6.24
N GLY A 225 -4.52 17.76 7.16
CA GLY A 225 -5.91 18.16 7.36
C GLY A 225 -6.04 19.67 7.61
N SER A 226 -7.25 20.21 7.53
CA SER A 226 -7.53 21.54 8.05
C SER A 226 -8.47 21.42 9.25
N GLN A 227 -8.51 22.45 10.09
CA GLN A 227 -9.57 22.57 11.07
C GLN A 227 -10.83 23.10 10.36
N GLU A 228 -11.97 22.48 10.65
CA GLU A 228 -13.25 23.11 10.33
C GLU A 228 -13.34 24.42 11.11
N LEU A 229 -13.71 25.51 10.44
CA LEU A 229 -13.95 26.75 11.14
C LEU A 229 -15.20 26.57 12.02
N PRO A 230 -15.17 26.98 13.31
CA PRO A 230 -16.32 26.81 14.21
C PRO A 230 -17.64 27.37 13.66
N ASN A 231 -17.56 28.42 12.85
CA ASN A 231 -18.71 29.11 12.26
C ASN A 231 -18.92 28.79 10.76
N HIS A 232 -18.04 27.98 10.15
CA HIS A 232 -18.16 27.55 8.76
C HIS A 232 -17.84 26.04 8.67
N PRO A 233 -18.76 25.17 9.14
CA PRO A 233 -18.61 23.73 8.93
C PRO A 233 -18.43 23.44 7.45
N PHE A 234 -17.58 22.46 7.13
CA PHE A 234 -17.21 22.07 5.76
C PHE A 234 -16.43 23.12 4.95
N PHE A 235 -15.92 24.17 5.59
CA PHE A 235 -14.88 25.02 5.02
C PHE A 235 -13.50 24.49 5.38
N PHE A 236 -12.66 24.32 4.37
CA PHE A 236 -11.28 23.88 4.50
C PHE A 236 -10.37 24.89 3.81
N GLY A 237 -9.72 25.73 4.62
CA GLY A 237 -8.83 26.80 4.18
C GLY A 237 -8.24 27.55 5.38
N GLU A 238 -7.28 28.43 5.14
CA GLU A 238 -6.72 29.29 6.18
C GLU A 238 -7.43 30.64 6.22
N LEU A 239 -7.61 31.19 7.43
CA LEU A 239 -8.01 32.58 7.61
C LEU A 239 -6.77 33.46 7.80
N ASP A 240 -6.81 34.70 7.30
CA ASP A 240 -5.85 35.75 7.66
C ASP A 240 -6.06 36.19 9.13
N LYS A 241 -5.24 37.15 9.59
CA LYS A 241 -5.29 37.62 10.99
C LYS A 241 -6.59 38.38 11.28
N GLU A 242 -7.27 38.83 10.23
CA GLU A 242 -8.50 39.60 10.22
C GLU A 242 -9.75 38.70 10.09
N GLY A 243 -9.57 37.39 9.90
CA GLY A 243 -10.64 36.41 9.80
C GLY A 243 -11.22 36.22 8.39
N ASN A 244 -10.58 36.75 7.35
CA ASN A 244 -10.97 36.52 5.95
C ASN A 244 -10.26 35.30 5.37
N ILE A 245 -10.86 34.68 4.35
CA ILE A 245 -10.27 33.55 3.64
C ILE A 245 -8.99 33.99 2.94
N LYS A 246 -7.85 33.34 3.23
CA LYS A 246 -6.62 33.52 2.45
C LYS A 246 -6.83 32.97 1.04
N GLN A 247 -6.68 33.82 0.03
CA GLN A 247 -6.77 33.42 -1.39
C GLN A 247 -5.43 32.96 -1.97
N GLU A 248 -4.32 33.08 -1.22
CA GLU A 248 -2.99 32.65 -1.69
C GLU A 248 -2.79 31.12 -1.63
N GLN A 249 -3.74 30.39 -1.04
CA GLN A 249 -3.76 28.94 -1.02
C GLN A 249 -5.14 28.43 -1.45
N PRO A 250 -5.21 27.28 -2.13
CA PRO A 250 -6.49 26.68 -2.49
C PRO A 250 -7.33 26.42 -1.25
N SER A 251 -8.55 26.93 -1.24
CA SER A 251 -9.55 26.63 -0.20
C SER A 251 -10.81 26.07 -0.83
N TYR A 252 -11.52 25.25 -0.07
CA TYR A 252 -12.75 24.62 -0.55
C TYR A 252 -13.83 24.67 0.52
N TYR A 253 -15.04 25.00 0.06
CA TYR A 253 -16.24 25.04 0.86
C TYR A 253 -17.23 24.04 0.30
N PHE A 254 -17.60 23.06 1.10
CA PHE A 254 -18.66 22.12 0.73
C PHE A 254 -19.96 22.53 1.43
N ALA A 255 -20.89 23.12 0.69
CA ALA A 255 -22.24 23.32 1.20
C ALA A 255 -22.96 21.96 1.15
N PRO A 256 -23.34 21.37 2.30
CA PRO A 256 -24.13 20.15 2.32
C PRO A 256 -25.47 20.38 1.63
N LYS A 257 -26.12 19.28 1.25
CA LYS A 257 -27.34 19.22 0.43
C LYS A 257 -28.29 20.41 0.66
N ASP A 258 -28.43 21.24 -0.37
CA ASP A 258 -29.53 22.21 -0.45
C ASP A 258 -30.80 21.44 -0.83
N GLU A 259 -31.81 21.47 0.04
CA GLU A 259 -33.09 20.76 -0.16
C GLU A 259 -33.81 21.21 -1.45
N THR A 260 -33.50 22.40 -1.96
CA THR A 260 -34.13 22.96 -3.17
C THR A 260 -33.46 22.52 -4.48
N LEU A 261 -32.19 22.11 -4.43
CA LEU A 261 -31.37 21.79 -5.62
C LEU A 261 -30.98 20.30 -5.71
N ASP A 262 -31.33 19.51 -4.69
CA ASP A 262 -31.04 18.07 -4.54
C ASP A 262 -29.56 17.69 -4.75
N LYS A 263 -28.64 18.64 -4.59
CA LYS A 263 -27.19 18.46 -4.78
C LYS A 263 -26.41 19.29 -3.77
N GLY A 264 -25.37 18.70 -3.19
CA GLY A 264 -24.35 19.46 -2.45
C GLY A 264 -23.51 20.31 -3.41
N LYS A 265 -23.07 21.50 -2.97
CA LYS A 265 -22.28 22.41 -3.79
C LYS A 265 -20.85 22.50 -3.24
N LEU A 266 -19.88 22.01 -4.01
CA LEU A 266 -18.47 22.26 -3.76
C LEU A 266 -18.07 23.58 -4.44
N THR A 267 -17.56 24.53 -3.66
CA THR A 267 -16.96 25.77 -4.15
C THR A 267 -15.46 25.71 -3.94
N ILE A 268 -14.68 25.93 -4.99
CA ILE A 268 -13.22 25.93 -4.95
C ILE A 268 -12.76 27.38 -5.18
N TYR A 269 -11.95 27.89 -4.27
CA TYR A 269 -11.25 29.17 -4.41
C TYR A 269 -9.79 28.85 -4.77
N LEU A 270 -9.34 29.37 -5.92
CA LEU A 270 -8.00 29.18 -6.48
C LEU A 270 -7.18 30.46 -6.36
#